data_AF-A0A961THV4-F1
#
_entry.id   AF-A0A961THV4-F1
#
_cell.length_a   1.000
_cell.length_b   1.000
_cell.length_c   1.000
_cell.angle_alpha   90.00
_cell.angle_beta   90.00
_cell.angle_gamma   90.00
#
_symmetry.space_group_name_H-M   'P 1'
#
loop_
_entity.id
_entity.type
_entity.pdbx_description
1 polymer ?
#
loop_
_entity_poly.entity_id
_entity_poly.type
_entity_poly.pdbx_seq_one_letter_code
_entity_poly.pdbx_strand_id
1 'polypeptide(L)' 'GARVIYRPEIDDDAREFVRHLVDLNPGYSKAYVIDVCRTDDGLKLIETNCINAAGFYAANMLELAHAIDTLNPD' A
#
# COMPACT_ATOMS: atom_id res chain seq x y z
N GLY A 1 -11.10 -7.00 17.05
CA GLY A 1 -12.26 -6.77 16.18
C GLY A 1 -12.83 -8.12 15.77
N ALA A 2 -14.15 -8.32 15.90
CA ALA A 2 -14.79 -9.63 15.68
C ALA A 2 -15.12 -9.95 14.21
N ARG A 3 -14.75 -9.06 13.27
CA ARG A 3 -15.10 -9.21 11.86
C ARG A 3 -14.00 -8.61 10.99
N VAL A 4 -13.38 -9.44 10.17
CA VAL A 4 -12.49 -9.02 9.08
C VAL A 4 -13.25 -9.29 7.78
N ILE A 5 -13.35 -8.28 6.93
CA ILE A 5 -13.97 -8.39 5.61
C ILE A 5 -12.84 -8.30 4.59
N TYR A 6 -12.61 -9.38 3.85
CA TYR A 6 -11.68 -9.38 2.73
C TYR A 6 -12.47 -9.00 1.46
N ARG A 7 -12.10 -7.89 0.84
CA ARG A 7 -12.59 -7.47 -0.48
C ARG A 7 -11.38 -7.19 -1.37
N PRO A 8 -11.35 -7.74 -2.60
CA PRO A 8 -10.27 -7.46 -3.53
C PRO A 8 -10.35 -6.03 -4.10
N GLU A 9 -11.53 -5.40 -4.08
CA GLU A 9 -11.71 -4.04 -4.59
C GLU A 9 -11.18 -3.00 -3.60
N ILE A 10 -10.38 -2.07 -4.13
CA ILE A 10 -9.92 -0.89 -3.40
C ILE A 10 -10.81 0.28 -3.81
N ASP A 11 -11.42 0.95 -2.82
CA ASP A 11 -12.22 2.15 -3.05
C ASP A 11 -11.37 3.25 -3.74
N ASP A 12 -11.97 3.99 -4.68
CA ASP A 12 -11.25 5.00 -5.46
C ASP A 12 -10.64 6.12 -4.59
N ASP A 13 -11.33 6.51 -3.51
CA ASP A 13 -10.86 7.55 -2.58
C ASP A 13 -9.65 7.08 -1.76
N ALA A 14 -9.61 5.81 -1.37
CA ALA A 14 -8.46 5.19 -0.72
C ALA A 14 -7.25 5.17 -1.66
N ARG A 15 -7.47 4.84 -2.94
CA ARG A 15 -6.41 4.87 -3.96
C ARG A 15 -5.87 6.27 -4.19
N GLU A 16 -6.74 7.27 -4.29
CA GLU A 16 -6.35 8.68 -4.48
C GLU A 16 -5.58 9.21 -3.25
N PHE A 17 -6.07 8.89 -2.05
CA PHE A 17 -5.41 9.26 -0.80
C PHE A 17 -3.99 8.69 -0.71
N VAL A 18 -3.81 7.39 -0.99
CA VAL A 18 -2.48 6.75 -0.98
C VAL A 18 -1.58 7.35 -2.06
N ARG A 19 -2.10 7.63 -3.26
CA ARG A 19 -1.33 8.29 -4.33
C ARG A 19 -0.75 9.62 -3.85
N HIS A 20 -1.59 10.45 -3.23
CA HIS A 20 -1.17 11.74 -2.69
C HIS A 20 -0.06 11.58 -1.62
N LEU A 21 -0.18 10.58 -0.73
CA LEU A 21 0.86 10.30 0.26
C LEU A 21 2.20 9.89 -0.37
N VAL A 22 2.18 9.10 -1.44
CA VAL A 22 3.39 8.73 -2.18
C VAL A 22 4.07 9.96 -2.77
N ASP A 23 3.29 10.84 -3.41
CA ASP A 23 3.81 12.06 -4.05
C ASP A 23 4.44 13.04 -3.04
N LEU A 24 3.94 13.07 -1.81
CA LEU A 24 4.47 13.91 -0.72
C LEU A 24 5.79 13.38 -0.13
N ASN A 25 6.12 12.11 -0.32
CA ASN A 25 7.24 11.44 0.36
C ASN A 25 8.27 10.85 -0.63
N PRO A 26 8.88 11.68 -1.51
CA PRO A 26 9.83 11.18 -2.53
C PRO A 26 11.12 10.60 -1.93
N GLY A 27 11.42 10.86 -0.65
CA GLY A 27 12.59 10.35 0.04
C GLY A 27 12.42 8.97 0.66
N TYR A 28 11.24 8.35 0.55
CA TYR A 28 11.01 7.00 1.08
C TYR A 28 11.68 5.94 0.21
N SER A 29 11.74 4.72 0.73
CA SER A 29 12.23 3.56 -0.03
C SER A 29 11.49 3.45 -1.37
N LYS A 30 12.18 2.97 -2.42
CA LYS A 30 11.55 2.69 -3.73
C LYS A 30 10.35 1.75 -3.62
N ALA A 31 10.32 0.92 -2.58
CA ALA A 31 9.22 0.02 -2.27
C ALA A 31 8.99 -0.06 -0.74
N TYR A 32 7.74 0.14 -0.33
CA TYR A 32 7.32 0.19 1.08
C TYR A 32 5.81 -0.08 1.19
N VAL A 33 5.33 -0.25 2.42
CA VAL A 33 3.92 -0.47 2.75
C VAL A 33 3.34 0.81 3.35
N ILE A 34 2.07 1.10 3.03
CA ILE A 34 1.28 2.14 3.68
C ILE A 34 0.01 1.49 4.21
N ASP A 35 -0.18 1.56 5.52
CA ASP A 35 -1.42 1.16 6.17
C ASP A 35 -2.34 2.37 6.32
N VAL A 36 -3.55 2.26 5.78
CA VAL A 36 -4.56 3.31 5.82
C VAL A 36 -5.78 2.80 6.56
N CYS A 37 -6.34 3.66 7.42
CA CYS A 37 -7.65 3.42 8.01
C CYS A 37 -8.65 4.46 7.55
N ARG A 38 -9.93 4.08 7.55
CA ARG A 38 -11.05 4.99 7.39
C ARG A 38 -11.63 5.29 8.78
N THR A 39 -11.76 6.57 9.10
CA THR A 39 -12.44 7.05 10.31
C THR A 39 -13.63 7.95 9.94
N ASP A 40 -14.39 8.40 10.93
CA ASP A 40 -15.47 9.38 10.73
C ASP A 40 -14.95 10.72 10.16
N ASP A 41 -13.66 11.03 10.37
CA ASP A 41 -12.98 12.23 9.86
C ASP A 41 -12.20 11.97 8.55
N GLY A 42 -12.52 10.88 7.85
CA GLY A 42 -11.91 10.48 6.59
C GLY A 42 -10.74 9.51 6.73
N LEU A 43 -9.98 9.38 5.64
CA LEU A 43 -8.84 8.46 5.56
C LEU A 43 -7.63 9.00 6.32
N LYS A 44 -6.92 8.12 7.03
CA LYS A 44 -5.71 8.45 7.79
C LYS A 44 -4.61 7.44 7.50
N LEU A 45 -3.38 7.96 7.36
CA LEU A 45 -2.17 7.15 7.38
C LEU A 45 -1.96 6.65 8.82
N ILE A 46 -1.86 5.34 9.00
CA ILE A 46 -1.58 4.71 10.29
C ILE A 46 -0.09 4.47 10.45
N GLU A 47 0.50 3.74 9.50
CA GLU A 47 1.92 3.43 9.50
C GLU A 47 2.48 3.29 8.10
N THR A 48 3.79 3.44 8.02
CA THR A 48 4.58 2.98 6.88
C THR A 48 5.52 1.89 7.34
N ASN A 49 5.68 0.85 6.52
CA ASN A 49 6.52 -0.29 6.86
C ASN A 49 7.42 -0.69 5.69
N CYS A 50 8.39 -1.54 5.96
CA CYS A 50 9.22 -2.15 4.93
C CYS A 50 8.37 -3.13 4.11
N ILE A 51 8.66 -3.25 2.81
CA ILE A 51 7.91 -4.14 1.91
C ILE A 51 7.92 -5.62 2.37
N ASN A 52 8.96 -6.05 3.08
CA ASN A 52 9.06 -7.40 3.63
C ASN A 52 8.13 -7.67 4.82
N ALA A 53 7.47 -6.64 5.36
CA ALA A 53 6.43 -6.77 6.40
C ALA A 53 5.01 -6.89 5.82
N ALA A 54 4.85 -6.81 4.49
CA ALA A 54 3.53 -6.81 3.86
C ALA A 54 2.85 -8.19 3.93
N GLY A 55 1.56 -8.19 4.26
CA GLY A 55 0.69 -9.34 4.10
C GLY A 55 0.20 -9.46 2.66
N PHE A 56 1.01 -10.00 1.75
CA PHE A 56 0.71 -10.17 0.31
C PHE A 56 -0.44 -11.15 -0.02
N TYR A 57 -1.39 -11.36 0.90
CA TYR A 57 -2.40 -12.41 0.84
C TYR A 57 -3.33 -12.33 -0.38
N ALA A 58 -3.55 -11.13 -0.92
CA ALA A 58 -4.37 -10.90 -2.11
C ALA A 58 -3.58 -10.27 -3.28
N ALA A 59 -2.25 -10.15 -3.15
CA ALA A 59 -1.43 -9.50 -4.17
C ALA A 59 -1.15 -10.44 -5.35
N ASN A 60 -1.06 -9.88 -6.56
CA ASN A 60 -0.49 -10.60 -7.70
C ASN A 60 1.04 -10.67 -7.54
N MET A 61 1.52 -11.79 -7.00
CA MET A 61 2.94 -11.98 -6.71
C MET A 61 3.84 -11.91 -7.95
N LEU A 62 3.33 -12.28 -9.13
CA LEU A 62 4.10 -12.20 -10.37
C LEU A 62 4.30 -10.75 -10.81
N GLU A 63 3.22 -9.96 -10.82
CA GLU A 63 3.32 -8.53 -11.12
C GLU A 63 4.20 -7.80 -10.10
N LEU A 64 4.09 -8.15 -8.82
CA LEU A 64 4.94 -7.61 -7.77
C LEU A 64 6.41 -7.95 -8.00
N ALA A 65 6.73 -9.21 -8.31
CA ALA A 65 8.10 -9.63 -8.59
C ALA A 65 8.68 -8.88 -9.79
N HIS A 66 7.92 -8.80 -10.89
CA HIS A 66 8.32 -8.02 -12.06
C HIS A 66 8.55 -6.54 -11.73
N ALA A 67 7.67 -5.92 -10.94
CA ALA A 67 7.84 -4.54 -10.51
C ALA A 67 9.12 -4.35 -9.69
N ILE A 68 9.41 -5.26 -8.75
CA ILE A 68 10.62 -5.22 -7.94
C ILE A 68 11.88 -5.38 -8.79
N ASP A 69 11.91 -6.31 -9.75
CA ASP A 69 13.04 -6.50 -10.67
C ASP A 69 13.34 -5.21 -11.45
N THR A 70 12.31 -4.45 -11.82
CA THR A 70 12.49 -3.17 -12.53
C THR A 70 13.02 -2.02 -11.66
N LEU A 71 13.02 -2.15 -10.33
CA LEU A 71 13.51 -1.09 -9.43
C LEU A 71 15.03 -0.99 -9.40
N ASN A 72 15.72 -2.08 -9.73
CA ASN A 72 17.18 -2.15 -9.83
C ASN A 72 17.55 -2.76 -11.20
N PRO A 73 17.46 -1.99 -12.28
CA PRO A 73 18.02 -2.42 -13.55
C PRO A 73 19.53 -2.56 -13.38
N ASP A 74 20.07 -3.73 -13.72
CA ASP A 74 21.50 -3.96 -13.92
C ASP A 74 22.11 -2.94 -14.91
#